data_AF-A0A9P3MZN1-F1
#
_entry.id   AF-A0A9P3MZN1-F1
#
_cell.length_a   1.000
_cell.length_b   1.000
_cell.length_c   1.000
_cell.angle_alpha   90.00
_cell.angle_beta   90.00
_cell.angle_gamma   90.00
#
_symmetry.space_group_name_H-M   'P 1'
#
loop_
_entity.id
_entity.type
_entity.pdbx_description
1 polymer ?
#
loop_
_entity_poly.entity_id
_entity_poly.type
_entity_poly.pdbx_seq_one_letter_code
_entity_poly.pdbx_strand_id
1 'polypeptide(L)'
;MARRASVHVTTLALPPLRHSPFSTPPLLPLLLLLLLVFSSPPLAGSLPCFFRRPFCSHARRSPATPSGPPPKIAGCEVFPRSNVWNMRVDSLPVHAMSKAYVASIGLDSHVHADFGSGLWEGNPIGIPLNLVDSTTPTTSPSFYYPDESDLGPYPIPASPLVEGGSDHHCLLLDTEHCLLYEIYDYSLQNSQVSAGSGAVWNLTSNKLRPAGWTSADAAGLPILPGLARYEEVEAGAIRHALRFTAASTQRKYVWPARHYASSNTDPKQPPMGIRVRLKKSFNITKFPPQARIVLRALQTYGMMLADNGSPWYITGAPNEGWDNDDLHSLHGILGKHFEVVDMSEAARRAAAMKVLREP
;
A
#
# COMPACT_ATOMS: atom_id res chain seq x y z
N MET A 1 39.52 7.97 -42.17
CA MET A 1 38.34 7.13 -41.83
C MET A 1 38.19 7.13 -40.31
N ALA A 2 37.20 7.85 -39.80
CA ALA A 2 36.53 7.63 -38.50
C ALA A 2 35.47 8.74 -38.38
N ARG A 3 34.21 8.39 -38.68
CA ARG A 3 33.07 9.32 -38.63
C ARG A 3 32.66 9.52 -37.16
N ARG A 4 32.62 10.78 -36.72
CA ARG A 4 31.91 11.20 -35.49
C ARG A 4 30.41 11.11 -35.75
N ALA A 5 29.71 10.25 -35.02
CA ALA A 5 28.25 10.25 -34.97
C ALA A 5 27.80 11.26 -33.91
N SER A 6 27.14 12.31 -34.38
CA SER A 6 26.41 13.27 -33.54
C SER A 6 25.06 12.64 -33.20
N VAL A 7 24.73 12.50 -31.92
CA VAL A 7 23.38 12.13 -31.48
C VAL A 7 22.70 13.40 -31.02
N HIS A 8 21.71 13.84 -31.79
CA HIS A 8 20.79 14.91 -31.42
C HIS A 8 19.87 14.42 -30.30
N VAL A 9 19.93 15.11 -29.15
CA VAL A 9 18.94 14.98 -28.07
C VAL A 9 17.80 15.93 -28.40
N THR A 10 16.68 15.39 -28.88
CA THR A 10 15.45 16.16 -29.10
C THR A 10 14.71 16.26 -27.77
N THR A 11 14.79 17.42 -27.14
CA THR A 11 14.02 17.79 -25.94
C THR A 11 12.56 18.00 -26.35
N LEU A 12 11.67 17.08 -26.00
CA LEU A 12 10.21 17.30 -26.11
C LEU A 12 9.73 18.08 -24.89
N ALA A 13 9.68 19.39 -25.04
CA ALA A 13 9.01 20.29 -24.10
C ALA A 13 7.48 20.14 -24.21
N LEU A 14 6.82 19.80 -23.10
CA LEU A 14 5.36 19.87 -22.98
C LEU A 14 4.92 21.35 -22.83
N PRO A 15 3.89 21.81 -23.56
CA PRO A 15 3.42 23.19 -23.44
C PRO A 15 2.51 23.38 -22.21
N PRO A 16 2.44 24.60 -21.65
CA PRO A 16 1.68 24.89 -20.44
C PRO A 16 0.16 24.90 -20.72
N LEU A 17 -0.60 24.29 -19.81
CA LEU A 17 -2.07 24.33 -19.82
C LEU A 17 -2.55 25.76 -19.59
N ARG A 18 -3.14 26.36 -20.62
CA ARG A 18 -3.86 27.64 -20.52
C ARG A 18 -5.22 27.42 -19.83
N HIS A 19 -5.44 28.16 -18.75
CA HIS A 19 -6.78 28.42 -18.23
C HIS A 19 -7.58 29.26 -19.23
N SER A 20 -8.86 28.94 -19.39
CA SER A 20 -9.88 29.90 -19.83
C SER A 20 -11.23 29.58 -19.19
N PRO A 21 -12.07 30.59 -18.91
CA PRO A 21 -13.13 30.51 -17.91
C PRO A 21 -14.55 30.53 -18.52
N PHE A 22 -15.55 30.32 -17.64
CA PHE A 22 -17.00 30.52 -17.81
C PHE A 22 -17.77 29.54 -18.71
N SER A 23 -18.76 28.85 -18.12
CA SER A 23 -20.19 29.20 -18.31
C SER A 23 -21.11 28.36 -17.39
N THR A 24 -21.82 29.02 -16.49
CA THR A 24 -23.09 28.55 -15.86
C THR A 24 -24.26 28.85 -16.79
N PRO A 25 -25.38 28.09 -16.81
CA PRO A 25 -26.57 28.45 -16.00
C PRO A 25 -27.52 27.24 -15.70
N PRO A 26 -28.80 27.41 -15.32
CA PRO A 26 -29.29 27.93 -14.03
C PRO A 26 -30.23 26.93 -13.29
N LEU A 27 -30.47 27.23 -12.00
CA LEU A 27 -31.56 26.71 -11.16
C LEU A 27 -32.90 27.38 -11.52
N LEU A 28 -34.02 26.65 -11.46
CA LEU A 28 -35.29 27.18 -10.94
C LEU A 28 -36.19 26.06 -10.35
N PRO A 29 -37.02 26.36 -9.33
CA PRO A 29 -37.73 25.39 -8.48
C PRO A 29 -39.26 25.35 -8.72
N LEU A 30 -39.96 24.31 -8.21
CA LEU A 30 -41.40 24.18 -7.85
C LEU A 30 -41.80 22.68 -7.98
N LEU A 31 -42.75 22.04 -7.27
CA LEU A 31 -43.59 22.31 -6.12
C LEU A 31 -44.31 20.98 -5.77
N LEU A 32 -44.61 20.77 -4.49
CA LEU A 32 -45.77 20.07 -3.89
C LEU A 32 -46.09 18.55 -4.09
N LEU A 33 -46.09 17.87 -2.93
CA LEU A 33 -47.07 16.96 -2.34
C LEU A 33 -47.94 16.02 -3.22
N LEU A 34 -47.93 14.71 -2.85
CA LEU A 34 -49.16 13.98 -2.52
C LEU A 34 -48.88 12.74 -1.65
N LEU A 35 -49.37 12.80 -0.41
CA LEU A 35 -49.58 11.67 0.50
C LEU A 35 -50.76 10.83 -0.01
N LEU A 36 -50.60 9.51 -0.10
CA LEU A 36 -51.73 8.58 -0.12
C LEU A 36 -51.51 7.50 0.93
N VAL A 37 -52.35 7.61 1.95
CA VAL A 37 -52.62 6.65 3.01
C VAL A 37 -53.65 5.66 2.49
N PHE A 38 -53.37 4.36 2.59
CA PHE A 38 -54.39 3.30 2.57
C PHE A 38 -53.93 2.25 3.61
N SER A 39 -54.41 2.29 4.85
CA SER A 39 -55.66 1.68 5.35
C SER A 39 -55.72 0.16 5.13
N SER A 40 -55.24 -0.59 6.12
CA SER A 40 -55.53 -2.02 6.31
C SER A 40 -56.94 -2.23 6.88
N PRO A 41 -57.55 -3.41 6.68
CA PRO A 41 -58.40 -4.00 7.70
C PRO A 41 -57.96 -5.42 8.12
N PRO A 42 -58.46 -5.91 9.27
CA PRO A 42 -57.90 -7.04 10.02
C PRO A 42 -58.70 -8.34 9.79
N LEU A 43 -58.17 -9.47 10.28
CA LEU A 43 -58.86 -10.66 10.81
C LEU A 43 -57.76 -11.64 11.29
N ALA A 44 -57.55 -11.80 12.60
CA ALA A 44 -58.22 -12.73 13.52
C ALA A 44 -57.64 -14.16 13.52
N GLY A 45 -57.08 -14.53 14.67
CA GLY A 45 -57.14 -15.87 15.26
C GLY A 45 -56.16 -16.93 14.76
N SER A 46 -55.20 -17.29 15.60
CA SER A 46 -55.02 -18.67 16.13
C SER A 46 -53.60 -18.85 16.73
N LEU A 47 -53.52 -19.03 18.05
CA LEU A 47 -52.44 -19.80 18.69
C LEU A 47 -52.61 -21.28 18.26
N PRO A 48 -51.54 -22.07 18.04
CA PRO A 48 -50.76 -22.56 19.17
C PRO A 48 -49.27 -22.90 18.88
N CYS A 49 -48.64 -23.48 19.91
CA CYS A 49 -47.40 -24.25 19.90
C CYS A 49 -46.08 -23.47 20.05
N PHE A 50 -45.66 -23.36 21.30
CA PHE A 50 -44.27 -23.23 21.73
C PHE A 50 -43.40 -24.33 21.11
N PHE A 51 -42.81 -24.06 19.95
CA PHE A 51 -41.57 -24.71 19.53
C PHE A 51 -40.42 -23.78 19.88
N ARG A 52 -39.62 -24.18 20.88
CA ARG A 52 -38.28 -23.63 21.10
C ARG A 52 -37.49 -23.79 19.81
N ARG A 53 -37.35 -22.71 19.05
CA ARG A 53 -36.32 -22.63 18.01
C ARG A 53 -34.96 -22.79 18.70
N PRO A 54 -34.07 -23.68 18.26
CA PRO A 54 -32.69 -23.57 18.66
C PRO A 54 -32.22 -22.22 18.13
N PHE A 55 -31.78 -21.35 19.03
CA PHE A 55 -30.98 -20.21 18.64
C PHE A 55 -29.82 -20.76 17.82
N CYS A 56 -29.87 -20.59 16.49
CA CYS A 56 -28.66 -20.56 15.69
C CYS A 56 -27.88 -19.35 16.16
N SER A 57 -27.08 -19.57 17.21
CA SER A 57 -25.96 -18.71 17.56
C SER A 57 -25.12 -18.61 16.31
N HIS A 58 -25.30 -17.53 15.56
CA HIS A 58 -24.28 -17.03 14.66
C HIS A 58 -23.16 -16.61 15.59
N ALA A 59 -22.33 -17.58 15.99
CA ALA A 59 -21.08 -17.32 16.63
C ALA A 59 -20.36 -16.34 15.72
N ARG A 60 -20.31 -15.07 16.13
CA ARG A 60 -19.45 -14.07 15.52
C ARG A 60 -18.07 -14.68 15.59
N ARG A 61 -17.59 -15.23 14.48
CA ARG A 61 -16.19 -15.64 14.37
C ARG A 61 -15.39 -14.36 14.58
N SER A 62 -14.82 -14.20 15.77
CA SER A 62 -13.75 -13.24 15.99
C SER A 62 -12.68 -13.55 14.93
N PRO A 63 -12.33 -12.58 14.06
CA PRO A 63 -11.25 -12.80 13.13
C PRO A 63 -9.97 -13.09 13.91
N ALA A 64 -9.13 -13.96 13.34
CA ALA A 64 -7.92 -14.46 13.95
C ALA A 64 -7.07 -13.31 14.53
N THR A 65 -6.86 -13.34 15.84
CA THR A 65 -5.86 -12.48 16.49
C THR A 65 -4.52 -12.73 15.81
N PRO A 66 -3.77 -11.69 15.38
CA PRO A 66 -2.46 -11.86 14.77
C PRO A 66 -1.56 -12.65 15.72
N SER A 67 -0.93 -13.73 15.22
CA SER A 67 -0.03 -14.56 16.02
C SER A 67 1.42 -14.12 15.79
N GLY A 68 2.06 -13.56 16.82
CA GLY A 68 3.48 -13.15 16.84
C GLY A 68 3.71 -11.64 17.00
N PRO A 69 4.79 -11.17 17.65
CA PRO A 69 5.07 -9.74 17.85
C PRO A 69 5.05 -8.96 16.52
N PRO A 70 4.71 -7.65 16.54
CA PRO A 70 4.88 -6.80 15.36
C PRO A 70 6.35 -6.81 14.91
N PRO A 71 6.65 -6.58 13.62
CA PRO A 71 8.01 -6.46 13.12
C PRO A 71 8.76 -5.36 13.87
N LYS A 72 10.06 -5.55 14.07
CA LYS A 72 10.93 -4.54 14.70
C LYS A 72 12.13 -4.24 13.83
N ILE A 73 12.53 -2.98 13.78
CA ILE A 73 13.75 -2.52 13.12
C ILE A 73 14.48 -1.61 14.11
N ALA A 74 15.74 -1.92 14.40
CA ALA A 74 16.57 -1.12 15.31
C ALA A 74 15.87 -0.78 16.65
N GLY A 75 15.11 -1.73 17.21
CA GLY A 75 14.36 -1.54 18.47
C GLY A 75 12.95 -0.96 18.33
N CYS A 76 12.63 -0.34 17.20
CA CYS A 76 11.31 0.25 16.94
C CYS A 76 10.31 -0.78 16.39
N GLU A 77 9.12 -0.84 16.97
CA GLU A 77 7.99 -1.56 16.36
C GLU A 77 7.52 -0.86 15.09
N VAL A 78 7.40 -1.61 13.99
CA VAL A 78 6.86 -1.11 12.72
C VAL A 78 5.35 -1.25 12.77
N PHE A 79 4.72 -0.22 13.32
CA PHE A 79 3.29 -0.13 13.63
C PHE A 79 2.80 -1.09 14.71
N PRO A 80 1.74 -0.70 15.45
CA PRO A 80 1.07 -1.60 16.39
C PRO A 80 0.57 -2.88 15.71
N ARG A 81 0.40 -3.95 16.49
CA ARG A 81 -0.26 -5.20 16.02
C ARG A 81 -1.63 -4.98 15.38
N SER A 82 -2.37 -3.96 15.84
CA SER A 82 -3.70 -3.62 15.33
C SER A 82 -3.67 -2.83 14.02
N ASN A 83 -2.49 -2.44 13.54
CA ASN A 83 -2.34 -1.73 12.29
C ASN A 83 -2.65 -2.63 11.09
N VAL A 84 -3.20 -2.04 10.04
CA VAL A 84 -3.57 -2.72 8.78
C VAL A 84 -2.40 -3.46 8.12
N TRP A 85 -1.16 -2.99 8.30
CA TRP A 85 0.03 -3.70 7.81
C TRP A 85 0.24 -5.03 8.52
N ASN A 86 0.03 -5.08 9.84
CA ASN A 86 0.25 -6.25 10.70
C ASN A 86 -1.01 -7.15 10.84
N MET A 87 -2.10 -6.80 10.15
CA MET A 87 -3.36 -7.54 10.21
C MET A 87 -3.33 -8.76 9.28
N ARG A 88 -3.73 -9.92 9.82
CA ARG A 88 -3.98 -11.13 9.03
C ARG A 88 -5.21 -10.99 8.16
N VAL A 89 -5.14 -11.51 6.95
CA VAL A 89 -6.24 -11.45 5.96
C VAL A 89 -6.66 -12.81 5.44
N ASP A 90 -6.01 -13.90 5.84
CA ASP A 90 -6.21 -15.26 5.33
C ASP A 90 -7.61 -15.85 5.63
N SER A 91 -8.36 -15.23 6.53
CA SER A 91 -9.74 -15.62 6.88
C SER A 91 -10.80 -14.64 6.39
N LEU A 92 -10.40 -13.52 5.76
CA LEU A 92 -11.35 -12.52 5.26
C LEU A 92 -12.08 -13.03 4.01
N PRO A 93 -13.33 -12.58 3.77
CA PRO A 93 -14.05 -12.93 2.56
C PRO A 93 -13.35 -12.39 1.31
N VAL A 94 -13.55 -13.07 0.19
CA VAL A 94 -13.06 -12.60 -1.12
C VAL A 94 -13.94 -11.42 -1.57
N HIS A 95 -13.30 -10.37 -2.07
CA HIS A 95 -13.97 -9.20 -2.59
C HIS A 95 -14.75 -9.53 -3.88
N ALA A 96 -15.96 -9.00 -4.03
CA ALA A 96 -16.84 -9.29 -5.17
C ALA A 96 -16.18 -8.97 -6.54
N MET A 97 -15.38 -7.90 -6.60
CA MET A 97 -14.65 -7.49 -7.81
C MET A 97 -13.31 -8.21 -8.01
N SER A 98 -12.96 -9.20 -7.18
CA SER A 98 -11.63 -9.84 -7.21
C SER A 98 -11.27 -10.36 -8.60
N LYS A 99 -12.20 -10.97 -9.34
CA LYS A 99 -11.93 -11.49 -10.68
C LYS A 99 -11.58 -10.37 -11.66
N ALA A 100 -12.30 -9.25 -11.60
CA ALA A 100 -12.07 -8.11 -12.48
C ALA A 100 -10.72 -7.44 -12.17
N TYR A 101 -10.44 -7.17 -10.90
CA TYR A 101 -9.19 -6.52 -10.48
C TYR A 101 -7.95 -7.37 -10.77
N VAL A 102 -7.99 -8.68 -10.49
CA VAL A 102 -6.85 -9.55 -10.81
C VAL A 102 -6.66 -9.66 -12.33
N ALA A 103 -7.76 -9.67 -13.10
CA ALA A 103 -7.69 -9.69 -14.55
C ALA A 103 -7.09 -8.41 -15.15
N SER A 104 -7.42 -7.24 -14.60
CA SER A 104 -6.88 -5.97 -15.08
C SER A 104 -5.42 -5.77 -14.67
N ILE A 105 -4.98 -6.29 -13.52
CA ILE A 105 -3.57 -6.27 -13.13
C ILE A 105 -2.76 -7.23 -14.01
N GLY A 106 -3.29 -8.43 -14.29
CA GLY A 106 -2.75 -9.39 -15.24
C GLY A 106 -2.78 -10.83 -14.72
N LEU A 107 -3.59 -11.71 -15.33
CA LEU A 107 -3.75 -13.10 -14.86
C LEU A 107 -2.51 -13.97 -15.07
N ASP A 108 -1.81 -13.74 -16.18
CA ASP A 108 -0.65 -14.53 -16.61
C ASP A 108 0.64 -13.70 -16.52
N SER A 109 0.57 -12.52 -15.91
CA SER A 109 1.76 -11.77 -15.51
C SER A 109 2.40 -12.42 -14.30
N HIS A 110 3.73 -12.40 -14.29
CA HIS A 110 4.55 -13.05 -13.27
C HIS A 110 4.77 -12.12 -12.07
N VAL A 111 4.80 -12.70 -10.87
CA VAL A 111 5.30 -12.00 -9.69
C VAL A 111 6.80 -11.75 -9.87
N HIS A 112 7.26 -10.56 -9.54
CA HIS A 112 8.68 -10.23 -9.56
C HIS A 112 9.10 -9.76 -8.17
N ALA A 113 10.22 -10.28 -7.67
CA ALA A 113 10.87 -9.76 -6.49
C ALA A 113 11.81 -8.63 -6.92
N ASP A 114 11.41 -7.41 -6.63
CA ASP A 114 12.16 -6.19 -6.93
C ASP A 114 13.07 -5.82 -5.73
N PHE A 115 13.83 -6.83 -5.29
CA PHE A 115 14.78 -6.77 -4.18
C PHE A 115 15.69 -8.00 -4.24
N GLY A 116 16.89 -7.90 -3.69
CA GLY A 116 17.85 -9.01 -3.66
C GLY A 116 19.21 -8.63 -3.11
N SER A 117 20.19 -9.49 -3.40
CA SER A 117 21.61 -9.27 -3.09
C SER A 117 22.36 -8.68 -4.29
N GLY A 118 23.44 -7.94 -4.03
CA GLY A 118 24.26 -7.32 -5.05
C GLY A 118 23.66 -6.03 -5.63
N LEU A 119 24.09 -5.72 -6.85
CA LEU A 119 23.77 -4.47 -7.54
C LEU A 119 23.07 -4.70 -8.88
N TRP A 120 22.12 -3.84 -9.21
CA TRP A 120 21.54 -3.67 -10.54
C TRP A 120 21.81 -2.25 -11.04
N GLU A 121 22.39 -2.13 -12.23
CA GLU A 121 22.81 -0.82 -12.81
C GLU A 121 23.64 0.05 -11.85
N GLY A 122 24.47 -0.61 -11.03
CA GLY A 122 25.34 0.06 -10.05
C GLY A 122 24.69 0.43 -8.72
N ASN A 123 23.40 0.13 -8.52
CA ASN A 123 22.67 0.43 -7.28
C ASN A 123 22.22 -0.86 -6.58
N PRO A 124 22.06 -0.87 -5.24
CA PRO A 124 21.50 -2.02 -4.52
C PRO A 124 20.12 -2.41 -5.04
N ILE A 125 19.82 -3.71 -5.06
CA ILE A 125 18.53 -4.22 -5.55
C ILE A 125 17.47 -4.09 -4.45
N GLY A 126 16.59 -3.09 -4.57
CA GLY A 126 15.50 -2.79 -3.64
C GLY A 126 15.62 -1.40 -3.02
N ILE A 127 14.77 -1.10 -2.04
CA ILE A 127 14.69 0.22 -1.39
C ILE A 127 15.51 0.21 -0.10
N PRO A 128 16.63 0.94 -0.01
CA PRO A 128 17.47 0.95 1.18
C PRO A 128 16.85 1.75 2.33
N LEU A 129 17.29 1.43 3.55
CA LEU A 129 16.91 2.13 4.78
C LEU A 129 18.14 2.79 5.42
N ASN A 130 18.01 4.06 5.78
CA ASN A 130 18.98 4.77 6.61
C ASN A 130 18.50 4.74 8.06
N LEU A 131 19.36 4.29 8.98
CA LEU A 131 19.13 4.47 10.42
C LEU A 131 19.70 5.83 10.84
N VAL A 132 18.89 6.60 11.55
CA VAL A 132 19.22 7.95 11.99
C VAL A 132 18.85 8.13 13.47
N ASP A 133 19.40 9.17 14.07
CA ASP A 133 19.24 9.52 15.48
C ASP A 133 19.30 11.04 15.67
N SER A 134 19.30 11.49 16.92
CA SER A 134 19.37 12.91 17.29
C SER A 134 20.66 13.63 16.86
N THR A 135 21.70 12.90 16.44
CA THR A 135 22.96 13.47 15.96
C THR A 135 22.95 13.72 14.45
N THR A 136 21.99 13.15 13.73
CA THR A 136 21.88 13.30 12.28
C THR A 136 21.41 14.72 11.91
N PRO A 137 22.10 15.43 11.01
CA PRO A 137 21.69 16.77 10.58
C PRO A 137 20.29 16.77 9.98
N THR A 138 19.50 17.79 10.31
CA THR A 138 18.16 17.94 9.76
C THR A 138 18.14 18.91 8.58
N THR A 139 17.47 18.52 7.50
CA THR A 139 17.26 19.30 6.29
C THR A 139 15.78 19.56 6.08
N SER A 140 15.43 20.70 5.47
CA SER A 140 14.07 20.96 4.98
C SER A 140 14.08 20.88 3.45
N PRO A 141 13.68 19.75 2.84
CA PRO A 141 13.64 19.62 1.39
C PRO A 141 12.68 20.63 0.75
N SER A 142 13.02 21.09 -0.45
CA SER A 142 12.06 21.79 -1.31
C SER A 142 11.21 20.76 -2.05
N PHE A 143 9.94 20.65 -1.68
CA PHE A 143 9.00 19.73 -2.32
C PHE A 143 8.30 20.38 -3.51
N TYR A 144 8.12 19.64 -4.61
CA TYR A 144 7.24 20.07 -5.70
C TYR A 144 5.79 19.60 -5.56
N TYR A 145 5.48 18.72 -4.57
CA TYR A 145 4.14 18.49 -4.04
C TYR A 145 4.03 18.95 -2.56
N PRO A 146 4.21 20.25 -2.26
CA PRO A 146 4.29 20.73 -0.88
C PRO A 146 2.96 20.61 -0.12
N ASP A 147 1.81 20.77 -0.80
CA ASP A 147 0.48 20.74 -0.17
C ASP A 147 0.04 19.34 0.30
N GLU A 148 0.76 18.30 -0.13
CA GLU A 148 0.54 16.91 0.26
C GLU A 148 1.76 16.29 0.96
N SER A 149 2.71 17.14 1.40
CA SER A 149 3.94 16.73 2.09
C SER A 149 3.97 17.20 3.54
N ASP A 150 4.63 16.43 4.40
CA ASP A 150 4.94 16.90 5.75
C ASP A 150 6.15 17.84 5.69
N LEU A 151 6.06 19.00 6.34
CA LEU A 151 7.10 20.05 6.27
C LEU A 151 8.45 19.64 6.90
N GLY A 152 8.47 18.60 7.74
CA GLY A 152 9.67 18.14 8.44
C GLY A 152 9.98 18.97 9.69
N PRO A 153 11.27 19.14 10.05
CA PRO A 153 12.46 18.85 9.23
C PRO A 153 12.78 17.34 9.13
N TYR A 154 13.63 16.95 8.17
CA TYR A 154 14.00 15.56 7.87
C TYR A 154 15.45 15.27 8.30
N PRO A 155 15.73 14.22 9.08
CA PRO A 155 17.09 13.84 9.50
C PRO A 155 17.85 13.13 8.36
N ILE A 156 18.42 13.90 7.43
CA ILE A 156 19.08 13.37 6.24
C ILE A 156 20.61 13.31 6.49
N PRO A 157 21.23 12.12 6.51
CA PRO A 157 22.68 12.00 6.67
C PRO A 157 23.42 12.60 5.46
N ALA A 158 24.73 12.85 5.59
CA ALA A 158 25.53 13.48 4.53
C ALA A 158 25.65 12.62 3.25
N SER A 159 25.48 11.30 3.36
CA SER A 159 25.51 10.35 2.26
C SER A 159 24.39 9.34 2.45
N PRO A 160 23.12 9.75 2.23
CA PRO A 160 21.99 8.85 2.41
C PRO A 160 22.03 7.75 1.36
N LEU A 161 21.64 6.55 1.76
CA LEU A 161 21.26 5.50 0.84
C LEU A 161 19.96 5.90 0.16
N VAL A 162 19.95 5.82 -1.17
CA VAL A 162 18.81 6.17 -2.02
C VAL A 162 18.59 5.00 -2.97
N GLU A 163 17.34 4.66 -3.23
CA GLU A 163 16.98 3.67 -4.23
C GLU A 163 17.55 4.05 -5.61
N GLY A 164 17.97 3.05 -6.39
CA GLY A 164 18.28 3.26 -7.81
C GLY A 164 17.03 3.50 -8.66
N GLY A 165 17.19 3.52 -9.98
CA GLY A 165 16.07 3.71 -10.91
C GLY A 165 15.57 5.15 -10.95
N SER A 166 14.27 5.36 -11.23
CA SER A 166 13.71 6.70 -11.44
C SER A 166 13.14 7.36 -10.19
N ASP A 167 12.72 6.59 -9.19
CA ASP A 167 11.92 7.12 -8.09
C ASP A 167 12.76 7.65 -6.93
N HIS A 168 14.02 7.20 -6.84
CA HIS A 168 15.00 7.70 -5.88
C HIS A 168 14.44 7.81 -4.45
N HIS A 169 13.76 6.75 -3.98
CA HIS A 169 13.21 6.74 -2.64
C HIS A 169 14.33 6.82 -1.59
N CYS A 170 14.18 7.70 -0.60
CA CYS A 170 15.07 7.83 0.54
C CYS A 170 14.27 7.60 1.83
N LEU A 171 14.52 6.46 2.48
CA LEU A 171 13.85 6.07 3.72
C LEU A 171 14.79 6.29 4.91
N LEU A 172 14.28 6.92 5.97
CA LEU A 172 15.03 7.27 7.17
C LEU A 172 14.23 6.82 8.39
N LEU A 173 14.81 5.98 9.24
CA LEU A 173 14.21 5.56 10.51
C LEU A 173 14.95 6.20 11.67
N ASP A 174 14.28 7.12 12.36
CA ASP A 174 14.71 7.63 13.66
C ASP A 174 14.52 6.54 14.72
N THR A 175 15.64 6.02 15.21
CA THR A 175 15.68 4.88 16.13
C THR A 175 15.38 5.26 17.58
N GLU A 176 15.43 6.56 17.92
CA GLU A 176 15.12 7.06 19.26
C GLU A 176 13.62 7.31 19.43
N HIS A 177 12.99 7.90 18.41
CA HIS A 177 11.58 8.31 18.46
C HIS A 177 10.64 7.38 17.69
N CYS A 178 11.18 6.40 16.97
CA CYS A 178 10.42 5.50 16.08
C CYS A 178 9.56 6.26 15.08
N LEU A 179 10.16 7.31 14.51
CA LEU A 179 9.61 8.07 13.39
C LEU A 179 10.24 7.59 12.09
N LEU A 180 9.40 7.31 11.10
CA LEU A 180 9.82 6.96 9.76
C LEU A 180 9.58 8.16 8.85
N TYR A 181 10.63 8.60 8.18
CA TYR A 181 10.60 9.64 7.17
C TYR A 181 10.85 8.98 5.81
N GLU A 182 10.03 9.32 4.82
CA GLU A 182 10.14 8.78 3.48
C GLU A 182 10.06 9.92 2.47
N ILE A 183 11.00 9.96 1.55
CA ILE A 183 11.12 11.00 0.53
C ILE A 183 11.05 10.32 -0.84
N TYR A 184 10.22 10.85 -1.73
CA TYR A 184 10.17 10.47 -3.15
C TYR A 184 10.95 11.47 -4.00
N ASP A 185 11.61 10.95 -5.04
CA ASP A 185 12.44 11.69 -6.00
C ASP A 185 13.51 12.53 -5.31
N TYR A 186 14.27 11.92 -4.39
CA TYR A 186 15.33 12.62 -3.66
C TYR A 186 16.44 13.09 -4.62
N SER A 187 16.74 14.38 -4.58
CA SER A 187 17.86 14.97 -5.31
C SER A 187 18.64 15.94 -4.45
N LEU A 188 19.98 15.81 -4.47
CA LEU A 188 20.90 16.72 -3.80
C LEU A 188 21.76 17.44 -4.84
N GLN A 189 21.59 18.75 -4.98
CA GLN A 189 22.35 19.59 -5.89
C GLN A 189 22.80 20.85 -5.18
N ASN A 190 24.09 21.22 -5.26
CA ASN A 190 24.65 22.41 -4.63
C ASN A 190 24.28 22.54 -3.12
N SER A 191 24.31 21.42 -2.39
CA SER A 191 23.91 21.33 -0.97
C SER A 191 22.44 21.68 -0.68
N GLN A 192 21.58 21.71 -1.70
CA GLN A 192 20.14 21.86 -1.55
C GLN A 192 19.44 20.53 -1.89
N VAL A 193 18.54 20.12 -1.01
CA VAL A 193 17.68 18.96 -1.25
C VAL A 193 16.39 19.42 -1.92
N SER A 194 16.11 18.90 -3.10
CA SER A 194 14.79 18.95 -3.74
C SER A 194 14.20 17.55 -3.79
N ALA A 195 12.88 17.46 -3.68
CA ALA A 195 12.17 16.19 -3.72
C ALA A 195 10.76 16.36 -4.25
N GLY A 196 10.11 15.27 -4.63
CA GLY A 196 8.70 15.29 -5.01
C GLY A 196 7.80 15.48 -3.82
N SER A 197 7.87 14.54 -2.88
CA SER A 197 7.07 14.57 -1.67
C SER A 197 7.86 14.05 -0.48
N GLY A 198 7.38 14.39 0.71
CA GLY A 198 7.90 13.89 1.97
C GLY A 198 6.77 13.45 2.89
N ALA A 199 6.94 12.30 3.54
CA ALA A 199 5.99 11.74 4.49
C ALA A 199 6.66 11.35 5.80
N VAL A 200 6.04 11.71 6.92
CA VAL A 200 6.48 11.35 8.27
C VAL A 200 5.43 10.47 8.95
N TRP A 201 5.88 9.34 9.48
CA TRP A 201 5.04 8.33 10.09
C TRP A 201 5.49 8.07 11.52
N ASN A 202 4.54 8.15 12.46
CA ASN A 202 4.77 7.63 13.81
C ASN A 202 4.50 6.12 13.82
N LEU A 203 5.56 5.32 13.94
CA LEU A 203 5.48 3.86 13.91
C LEU A 203 4.83 3.26 15.16
N THR A 204 4.50 4.05 16.18
CA THR A 204 3.72 3.58 17.33
C THR A 204 2.21 3.81 17.17
N SER A 205 1.77 4.33 16.01
CA SER A 205 0.40 4.76 15.77
C SER A 205 -0.32 3.98 14.66
N ASN A 206 -1.66 3.98 14.73
CA ASN A 206 -2.54 3.55 13.64
C ASN A 206 -3.02 4.73 12.77
N LYS A 207 -2.53 5.94 13.03
CA LYS A 207 -2.93 7.14 12.29
C LYS A 207 -2.47 7.02 10.84
N LEU A 208 -3.44 7.15 9.93
CA LEU A 208 -3.19 7.26 8.49
C LEU A 208 -2.91 8.73 8.11
N ARG A 209 -2.33 8.95 6.93
CA ARG A 209 -2.22 10.29 6.33
C ARG A 209 -3.58 10.97 6.15
N PRO A 210 -3.63 12.31 6.02
CA PRO A 210 -4.85 13.00 5.62
C PRO A 210 -5.47 12.39 4.35
N ALA A 211 -6.79 12.47 4.21
CA ALA A 211 -7.45 11.97 2.99
C ALA A 211 -7.06 12.86 1.82
N GLY A 212 -6.73 12.27 0.68
CA GLY A 212 -6.31 12.99 -0.51
C GLY A 212 -4.82 13.34 -0.55
N TRP A 213 -4.03 12.99 0.47
CA TRP A 213 -2.58 13.23 0.45
C TRP A 213 -1.82 12.03 -0.07
N THR A 214 -0.96 12.23 -1.07
CA THR A 214 0.08 11.30 -1.46
C THR A 214 1.15 11.14 -0.36
N SER A 215 2.14 10.30 -0.60
CA SER A 215 3.33 10.12 0.23
C SER A 215 4.55 9.91 -0.67
N ALA A 216 5.62 9.31 -0.15
CA ALA A 216 6.66 8.76 -0.99
C ALA A 216 6.13 7.61 -1.88
N ASP A 217 5.09 6.90 -1.44
CA ASP A 217 4.32 5.94 -2.25
C ASP A 217 3.05 6.60 -2.82
N ALA A 218 2.67 6.32 -4.07
CA ALA A 218 1.59 7.07 -4.74
C ALA A 218 0.19 6.87 -4.11
N ALA A 219 -0.06 5.76 -3.41
CA ALA A 219 -1.30 5.49 -2.69
C ALA A 219 -1.47 6.29 -1.39
N GLY A 220 -0.48 7.11 -0.99
CA GLY A 220 -0.47 7.76 0.32
C GLY A 220 -0.24 6.76 1.47
N LEU A 221 0.55 5.71 1.20
CA LEU A 221 0.91 4.62 2.11
C LEU A 221 2.40 4.69 2.46
N PRO A 222 2.82 4.18 3.63
CA PRO A 222 4.24 4.08 3.94
C PRO A 222 4.91 2.96 3.14
N ILE A 223 6.15 3.15 2.71
CA ILE A 223 6.95 2.18 1.93
C ILE A 223 7.57 1.12 2.85
N LEU A 224 8.35 1.54 3.86
CA LEU A 224 9.11 0.63 4.74
C LEU A 224 8.26 -0.51 5.34
N PRO A 225 7.02 -0.28 5.81
CA PRO A 225 6.16 -1.32 6.36
C PRO A 225 5.69 -2.34 5.32
N GLY A 226 5.82 -2.05 4.03
CA GLY A 226 5.51 -2.93 2.91
C GLY A 226 6.71 -3.66 2.31
N LEU A 227 7.94 -3.40 2.76
CA LEU A 227 9.15 -4.03 2.22
C LEU A 227 9.37 -5.42 2.80
N ALA A 228 9.65 -6.41 1.95
CA ALA A 228 10.27 -7.66 2.39
C ALA A 228 11.70 -7.38 2.90
N ARG A 229 12.07 -7.91 4.06
CA ARG A 229 13.40 -7.71 4.67
C ARG A 229 14.06 -9.04 5.00
N TYR A 230 15.37 -9.11 4.76
CA TYR A 230 16.13 -10.35 4.90
C TYR A 230 16.13 -10.84 6.35
N GLU A 231 16.22 -9.95 7.33
CA GLU A 231 16.26 -10.27 8.76
C GLU A 231 14.98 -10.98 9.21
N GLU A 232 13.84 -10.70 8.58
CA GLU A 232 12.57 -11.39 8.85
C GLU A 232 12.53 -12.79 8.23
N VAL A 233 13.19 -12.97 7.08
CA VAL A 233 13.34 -14.26 6.41
C VAL A 233 14.33 -15.13 7.16
N GLU A 234 15.43 -14.57 7.64
CA GLU A 234 16.36 -15.23 8.55
C GLU A 234 15.67 -15.65 9.86
N ALA A 235 14.80 -14.79 10.40
CA ALA A 235 13.95 -15.11 11.56
C ALA A 235 12.80 -16.09 11.24
N GLY A 236 12.63 -16.49 9.98
CA GLY A 236 11.71 -17.53 9.52
C GLY A 236 10.27 -17.07 9.22
N ALA A 237 9.95 -15.78 9.34
CA ALA A 237 8.62 -15.26 9.04
C ALA A 237 8.58 -13.73 8.85
N ILE A 238 8.04 -13.31 7.70
CA ILE A 238 7.54 -11.94 7.50
C ILE A 238 6.13 -11.84 8.11
N ARG A 239 5.91 -10.88 9.03
CA ARG A 239 4.67 -10.77 9.84
C ARG A 239 3.79 -9.57 9.52
N HIS A 240 3.91 -9.06 8.31
CA HIS A 240 3.14 -7.92 7.81
C HIS A 240 2.79 -8.13 6.33
N ALA A 241 1.94 -7.27 5.80
CA ALA A 241 1.70 -7.22 4.36
C ALA A 241 2.87 -6.62 3.61
N LEU A 242 3.04 -7.08 2.37
CA LEU A 242 3.96 -6.47 1.44
C LEU A 242 3.27 -5.37 0.63
N ARG A 243 4.02 -4.56 -0.11
CA ARG A 243 3.48 -3.66 -1.13
C ARG A 243 3.75 -4.22 -2.53
N PHE A 244 2.89 -3.87 -3.48
CA PHE A 244 3.07 -4.21 -4.88
C PHE A 244 2.50 -3.16 -5.82
N THR A 245 2.80 -3.28 -7.11
CA THR A 245 2.36 -2.35 -8.15
C THR A 245 1.48 -3.00 -9.22
N ALA A 246 0.73 -2.15 -9.93
CA ALA A 246 -0.09 -2.53 -11.08
C ALA A 246 0.13 -1.55 -12.24
N ALA A 247 0.02 -2.00 -13.50
CA ALA A 247 0.26 -1.12 -14.64
C ALA A 247 -0.76 0.03 -14.76
N SER A 248 -2.01 -0.21 -14.34
CA SER A 248 -3.07 0.80 -14.36
C SER A 248 -3.96 0.65 -13.14
N THR A 249 -4.36 1.79 -12.58
CA THR A 249 -5.24 1.88 -11.41
C THR A 249 -6.41 2.81 -11.68
N GLN A 250 -7.46 2.69 -10.88
CA GLN A 250 -8.60 3.58 -10.91
C GLN A 250 -8.23 4.95 -10.30
N ARG A 251 -8.87 6.03 -10.74
CA ARG A 251 -8.96 7.35 -10.08
C ARG A 251 -9.80 7.24 -8.81
N LYS A 252 -9.37 6.36 -7.91
CA LYS A 252 -10.03 5.99 -6.67
C LYS A 252 -9.03 5.28 -5.78
N TYR A 253 -9.17 5.49 -4.48
CA TYR A 253 -8.50 4.71 -3.46
C TYR A 253 -9.53 4.14 -2.48
N VAL A 254 -9.14 3.07 -1.80
CA VAL A 254 -9.89 2.45 -0.71
C VAL A 254 -9.01 2.35 0.53
N TRP A 255 -9.64 2.27 1.70
CA TRP A 255 -8.90 2.12 2.96
C TRP A 255 -7.95 0.91 2.89
N PRO A 256 -6.68 1.05 3.31
CA PRO A 256 -6.11 2.19 4.06
C PRO A 256 -5.46 3.29 3.21
N ALA A 257 -5.40 3.15 1.89
CA ALA A 257 -4.82 4.17 1.01
C ALA A 257 -5.55 5.52 1.14
N ARG A 258 -4.82 6.59 0.85
CA ARG A 258 -5.26 7.98 1.00
C ARG A 258 -5.22 8.77 -0.30
N HIS A 259 -4.63 8.20 -1.35
CA HIS A 259 -4.43 8.87 -2.62
C HIS A 259 -4.51 7.89 -3.81
N TYR A 260 -4.72 8.41 -5.02
CA TYR A 260 -4.79 7.64 -6.28
C TYR A 260 -3.79 8.21 -7.29
N ALA A 261 -3.29 7.39 -8.22
CA ALA A 261 -2.22 7.80 -9.14
C ALA A 261 -2.67 7.78 -10.62
N SER A 262 -3.96 7.94 -10.90
CA SER A 262 -4.51 7.74 -12.24
C SER A 262 -5.70 8.65 -12.52
N SER A 263 -5.94 8.94 -13.80
CA SER A 263 -7.15 9.60 -14.30
C SER A 263 -8.23 8.59 -14.75
N ASN A 264 -7.92 7.29 -14.77
CA ASN A 264 -8.80 6.24 -15.30
C ASN A 264 -10.01 6.01 -14.39
N THR A 265 -11.23 6.14 -14.92
CA THR A 265 -12.47 5.98 -14.14
C THR A 265 -13.12 4.60 -14.26
N ASP A 266 -12.57 3.66 -15.05
CA ASP A 266 -13.15 2.32 -15.24
C ASP A 266 -13.26 1.57 -13.89
N PRO A 267 -14.47 1.16 -13.45
CA PRO A 267 -14.66 0.43 -12.20
C PRO A 267 -14.05 -0.96 -12.18
N LYS A 268 -13.57 -1.48 -13.32
CA LYS A 268 -12.83 -2.74 -13.39
C LYS A 268 -11.34 -2.58 -13.10
N GLN A 269 -10.80 -1.36 -13.11
CA GLN A 269 -9.44 -1.12 -12.65
C GLN A 269 -9.38 -1.15 -11.13
N PRO A 270 -8.28 -1.67 -10.54
CA PRO A 270 -8.14 -1.73 -9.10
C PRO A 270 -7.97 -0.32 -8.54
N PRO A 271 -8.71 0.08 -7.49
CA PRO A 271 -8.38 1.29 -6.75
C PRO A 271 -7.10 1.09 -5.94
N MET A 272 -6.36 2.18 -5.68
CA MET A 272 -5.21 2.14 -4.77
C MET A 272 -5.63 1.63 -3.39
N GLY A 273 -4.74 0.89 -2.72
CA GLY A 273 -4.96 0.35 -1.38
C GLY A 273 -5.73 -0.97 -1.33
N ILE A 274 -6.15 -1.56 -2.46
CA ILE A 274 -6.75 -2.90 -2.40
C ILE A 274 -5.76 -3.89 -1.77
N ARG A 275 -6.32 -4.82 -0.99
CA ARG A 275 -5.56 -5.88 -0.35
C ARG A 275 -5.72 -7.17 -1.14
N VAL A 276 -4.61 -7.73 -1.58
CA VAL A 276 -4.56 -8.96 -2.38
C VAL A 276 -3.85 -10.03 -1.56
N ARG A 277 -4.30 -11.29 -1.61
CA ARG A 277 -3.61 -12.42 -0.98
C ARG A 277 -3.35 -13.53 -1.98
N LEU A 278 -2.28 -14.28 -1.76
CA LEU A 278 -2.07 -15.55 -2.44
C LEU A 278 -3.12 -16.55 -1.95
N LYS A 279 -3.76 -17.28 -2.87
CA LYS A 279 -4.78 -18.26 -2.51
C LYS A 279 -4.21 -19.31 -1.55
N LYS A 280 -4.97 -19.63 -0.51
CA LYS A 280 -4.61 -20.67 0.46
C LYS A 280 -4.36 -22.05 -0.18
N SER A 281 -5.04 -22.33 -1.30
CA SER A 281 -4.88 -23.58 -2.05
C SER A 281 -3.60 -23.66 -2.87
N PHE A 282 -2.87 -22.55 -3.05
CA PHE A 282 -1.60 -22.56 -3.77
C PHE A 282 -0.54 -23.27 -2.92
N ASN A 283 0.10 -24.29 -3.50
CA ASN A 283 1.07 -25.10 -2.78
C ASN A 283 2.45 -24.42 -2.77
N ILE A 284 2.83 -23.91 -1.61
CA ILE A 284 4.13 -23.24 -1.42
C ILE A 284 5.26 -24.20 -0.99
N THR A 285 4.97 -25.48 -0.71
CA THR A 285 5.99 -26.38 -0.12
C THR A 285 7.11 -26.75 -1.08
N LYS A 286 6.88 -26.58 -2.39
CA LYS A 286 7.87 -26.82 -3.44
C LYS A 286 8.82 -25.66 -3.68
N PHE A 287 8.49 -24.48 -3.12
CA PHE A 287 9.34 -23.30 -3.25
C PHE A 287 10.50 -23.39 -2.29
N PRO A 288 11.65 -22.83 -2.65
CA PRO A 288 12.85 -22.90 -1.83
C PRO A 288 12.73 -21.93 -0.62
N PRO A 289 13.64 -21.99 0.37
CA PRO A 289 13.36 -21.53 1.73
C PRO A 289 12.94 -20.06 1.88
N GLN A 290 13.65 -19.12 1.26
CA GLN A 290 13.39 -17.69 1.37
C GLN A 290 12.09 -17.33 0.65
N ALA A 291 11.91 -17.81 -0.59
CA ALA A 291 10.68 -17.63 -1.35
C ALA A 291 9.46 -18.20 -0.62
N ARG A 292 9.59 -19.36 0.03
CA ARG A 292 8.49 -19.98 0.81
C ARG A 292 8.04 -19.10 1.97
N ILE A 293 8.95 -18.34 2.59
CA ILE A 293 8.62 -17.41 3.67
C ILE A 293 7.84 -16.21 3.12
N VAL A 294 8.30 -15.63 2.01
CA VAL A 294 7.58 -14.56 1.29
C VAL A 294 6.17 -15.03 0.92
N LEU A 295 6.03 -16.24 0.36
CA LEU A 295 4.74 -16.78 -0.04
C LEU A 295 3.79 -17.04 1.14
N ARG A 296 4.34 -17.48 2.28
CA ARG A 296 3.54 -17.62 3.50
C ARG A 296 3.02 -16.27 3.98
N ALA A 297 3.81 -15.20 3.87
CA ALA A 297 3.36 -13.85 4.18
C ALA A 297 2.26 -13.38 3.22
N LEU A 298 2.41 -13.64 1.91
CA LEU A 298 1.37 -13.35 0.91
C LEU A 298 0.07 -14.12 1.14
N GLN A 299 0.12 -15.34 1.67
CA GLN A 299 -1.10 -16.08 2.08
C GLN A 299 -1.73 -15.50 3.35
N THR A 300 -0.90 -15.13 4.32
CA THR A 300 -1.33 -14.79 5.69
C THR A 300 -1.74 -13.33 5.84
N TYR A 301 -0.89 -12.42 5.40
CA TYR A 301 -1.04 -10.98 5.49
C TYR A 301 -1.40 -10.36 4.14
N GLY A 302 -1.03 -11.00 3.03
CA GLY A 302 -1.28 -10.46 1.69
C GLY A 302 -0.34 -9.31 1.35
N MET A 303 -0.74 -8.52 0.37
CA MET A 303 -0.02 -7.33 -0.11
C MET A 303 -1.00 -6.23 -0.51
N MET A 304 -0.57 -4.98 -0.43
CA MET A 304 -1.38 -3.80 -0.76
C MET A 304 -0.90 -3.13 -2.04
N LEU A 305 -1.86 -2.79 -2.89
CA LEU A 305 -1.58 -2.05 -4.12
C LEU A 305 -1.22 -0.62 -3.75
N ALA A 306 0.03 -0.25 -3.98
CA ALA A 306 0.60 0.98 -3.46
C ALA A 306 0.96 1.98 -4.57
N ASP A 307 1.34 1.48 -5.75
CA ASP A 307 1.74 2.33 -6.86
C ASP A 307 1.36 1.79 -8.24
N ASN A 308 1.47 2.65 -9.24
CA ASN A 308 1.51 2.27 -10.64
C ASN A 308 2.94 1.85 -11.02
N GLY A 309 3.07 0.74 -11.74
CA GLY A 309 4.35 0.20 -12.15
C GLY A 309 4.19 -1.13 -12.87
N SER A 310 5.26 -1.91 -12.99
CA SER A 310 5.18 -3.24 -13.57
C SER A 310 4.27 -4.15 -12.75
N PRO A 311 3.30 -4.86 -13.36
CA PRO A 311 2.29 -5.58 -12.60
C PRO A 311 2.91 -6.72 -11.77
N TRP A 312 2.48 -6.83 -10.51
CA TRP A 312 2.90 -7.87 -9.56
C TRP A 312 4.37 -7.78 -9.09
N TYR A 313 4.98 -6.60 -9.20
CA TYR A 313 6.30 -6.36 -8.62
C TYR A 313 6.13 -6.13 -7.12
N ILE A 314 6.82 -6.93 -6.32
CA ILE A 314 6.87 -6.85 -4.86
C ILE A 314 8.22 -6.24 -4.49
N THR A 315 8.22 -5.22 -3.65
CA THR A 315 9.45 -4.54 -3.24
C THR A 315 9.96 -5.01 -1.88
N GLY A 316 11.26 -4.84 -1.67
CA GLY A 316 11.96 -5.21 -0.45
C GLY A 316 13.20 -4.36 -0.23
N ALA A 317 13.86 -4.60 0.91
CA ALA A 317 15.13 -3.96 1.23
C ALA A 317 16.30 -4.77 0.64
N PRO A 318 17.35 -4.09 0.14
CA PRO A 318 18.56 -4.76 -0.34
C PRO A 318 19.31 -5.43 0.82
N ASN A 319 19.83 -6.63 0.59
CA ASN A 319 20.66 -7.34 1.58
C ASN A 319 21.46 -8.46 0.89
N GLU A 320 22.74 -8.59 1.20
CA GLU A 320 23.62 -9.63 0.64
C GLU A 320 23.24 -11.07 1.06
N GLY A 321 22.41 -11.24 2.10
CA GLY A 321 21.89 -12.54 2.51
C GLY A 321 20.77 -13.08 1.62
N TRP A 322 20.17 -12.25 0.76
CA TRP A 322 19.18 -12.72 -0.20
C TRP A 322 19.81 -13.70 -1.20
N ASP A 323 19.17 -14.86 -1.36
CA ASP A 323 19.49 -15.79 -2.44
C ASP A 323 18.64 -15.41 -3.66
N ASN A 324 19.30 -14.84 -4.67
CA ASN A 324 18.63 -14.34 -5.86
C ASN A 324 18.00 -15.46 -6.71
N ASP A 325 18.54 -16.68 -6.69
CA ASP A 325 17.92 -17.83 -7.38
C ASP A 325 16.65 -18.28 -6.63
N ASP A 326 16.70 -18.26 -5.30
CA ASP A 326 15.55 -18.50 -4.43
C ASP A 326 14.43 -17.49 -4.71
N LEU A 327 14.76 -16.20 -4.73
CA LEU A 327 13.82 -15.12 -5.05
C LEU A 327 13.30 -15.20 -6.49
N HIS A 328 14.14 -15.57 -7.46
CA HIS A 328 13.73 -15.72 -8.86
C HIS A 328 12.65 -16.80 -9.02
N SER A 329 12.58 -17.80 -8.12
CA SER A 329 11.50 -18.78 -8.13
C SER A 329 10.10 -18.17 -7.97
N LEU A 330 9.98 -16.97 -7.38
CA LEU A 330 8.71 -16.23 -7.29
C LEU A 330 8.16 -15.87 -8.67
N HIS A 331 9.01 -15.77 -9.69
CA HIS A 331 8.60 -15.59 -11.08
C HIS A 331 7.72 -16.73 -11.59
N GLY A 332 7.78 -17.93 -11.01
CA GLY A 332 6.86 -19.02 -11.35
C GLY A 332 5.39 -18.78 -10.94
N ILE A 333 5.10 -17.69 -10.21
CA ILE A 333 3.77 -17.40 -9.70
C ILE A 333 3.08 -16.38 -10.59
N LEU A 334 1.89 -16.74 -11.04
CA LEU A 334 1.05 -15.92 -11.90
C LEU A 334 -0.04 -15.20 -11.09
N GLY A 335 -0.48 -14.03 -11.59
CA GLY A 335 -1.56 -13.24 -11.01
C GLY A 335 -2.85 -14.04 -10.74
N LYS A 336 -3.18 -15.05 -11.56
CA LYS A 336 -4.34 -15.93 -11.35
C LYS A 336 -4.33 -16.73 -10.04
N HIS A 337 -3.18 -16.83 -9.37
CA HIS A 337 -3.08 -17.45 -8.05
C HIS A 337 -3.47 -16.52 -6.90
N PHE A 338 -3.73 -15.25 -7.18
CA PHE A 338 -4.15 -14.26 -6.20
C PHE A 338 -5.66 -14.03 -6.20
N GLU A 339 -6.13 -13.44 -5.10
CA GLU A 339 -7.49 -12.95 -4.93
C GLU A 339 -7.50 -11.69 -4.05
N VAL A 340 -8.43 -10.78 -4.34
CA VAL A 340 -8.62 -9.55 -3.56
C VAL A 340 -9.50 -9.88 -2.35
N VAL A 341 -9.12 -9.43 -1.16
CA VAL A 341 -9.90 -9.63 0.06
C VAL A 341 -10.79 -8.42 0.35
N ASP A 342 -11.96 -8.67 0.93
CA ASP A 342 -12.85 -7.61 1.37
C ASP A 342 -12.42 -7.04 2.73
N MET A 343 -12.02 -5.77 2.71
CA MET A 343 -11.52 -5.02 3.87
C MET A 343 -12.59 -4.15 4.53
N SER A 344 -13.85 -4.20 4.07
CA SER A 344 -14.92 -3.30 4.52
C SER A 344 -15.18 -3.34 6.02
N GLU A 345 -15.15 -4.54 6.62
CA GLU A 345 -15.32 -4.71 8.06
C GLU A 345 -14.13 -4.19 8.86
N ALA A 346 -12.89 -4.41 8.37
CA ALA A 346 -11.70 -3.87 9.00
C ALA A 346 -11.70 -2.33 8.97
N ALA A 347 -12.08 -1.73 7.84
CA ALA A 347 -12.22 -0.29 7.68
C ALA A 347 -13.27 0.30 8.63
N ARG A 348 -14.45 -0.32 8.75
CA ARG A 348 -15.50 0.10 9.69
C ARG A 348 -15.02 0.08 11.14
N ARG A 349 -14.29 -0.97 11.55
CA ARG A 349 -13.73 -1.09 12.90
C ARG A 349 -12.67 -0.02 13.17
N ALA A 350 -11.79 0.24 12.20
CA ALA A 350 -10.79 1.29 12.32
C ALA A 350 -11.45 2.67 12.49
N ALA A 351 -12.49 2.97 11.71
CA ALA A 351 -13.25 4.22 11.85
C ALA A 351 -13.94 4.33 13.22
N ALA A 352 -14.57 3.25 13.71
CA ALA A 352 -15.23 3.24 15.02
C ALA A 352 -14.24 3.46 16.18
N MET A 353 -13.05 2.88 16.11
CA MET A 353 -11.99 3.09 17.12
C MET A 353 -11.46 4.53 17.13
N LYS A 354 -11.51 5.25 16.00
CA LYS A 354 -11.14 6.66 15.93
C LYS A 354 -12.15 7.53 16.69
N VAL A 355 -13.45 7.30 16.49
CA VAL A 355 -14.54 8.04 17.17
C VAL A 355 -14.46 7.91 18.70
N LEU A 356 -14.09 6.73 19.22
CA LEU A 356 -13.98 6.50 20.66
C LEU A 356 -12.74 7.13 21.32
N ARG A 357 -11.80 7.69 20.53
CA ARG A 357 -10.55 8.29 21.01
C ARG A 357 -10.47 9.80 20.80
N GLU A 358 -11.47 10.40 20.16
CA GLU A 358 -11.61 11.85 20.09
C GLU A 358 -12.46 12.32 21.29
N PRO A 359 -11.98 13.25 22.13
CA PRO A 359 -12.70 13.75 23.32
C PRO A 359 -13.94 14.57 22.98
#